data_AF-A0AAV5WUZ5-F1
#
_entry.id   AF-A0AAV5WUZ5-F1
#
_cell.length_a   1.000
_cell.length_b   1.000
_cell.length_c   1.000
_cell.angle_alpha   90.00
_cell.angle_beta   90.00
_cell.angle_gamma   90.00
#
_symmetry.space_group_name_H-M   'P 1'
#
loop_
_entity.id
_entity.type
_entity.pdbx_description
1 polymer ?
#
loop_
_entity_poly.entity_id
_entity_poly.type
_entity_poly.pdbx_seq_one_letter_code
_entity_poly.pdbx_strand_id
1 'polypeptide(L)'
;MAYSFWKCSHFEQWTMEKADILRGRAEDLNKFSEEEYQKFKYFSLAVLQTMAQDPNTANNYKIRMQVVATACLYFKRFYLR
;
A
#
# COMPACT_ATOMS: atom_id res chain seq x y z
N MET A 1 -4.01 11.48 15.47
CA MET A 1 -4.89 12.41 14.73
C MET A 1 -6.16 11.71 14.23
N ALA A 2 -6.83 10.92 15.07
CA ALA A 2 -8.05 10.20 14.65
C ALA A 2 -9.26 11.14 14.42
N TYR A 3 -9.25 12.31 15.07
CA TYR A 3 -10.35 13.27 15.04
C TYR A 3 -10.27 14.30 13.89
N SER A 4 -9.09 14.46 13.28
CA SER A 4 -8.82 15.56 12.33
C SER A 4 -8.48 15.04 10.92
N PHE A 5 -9.25 14.08 10.41
CA PHE A 5 -9.04 13.53 9.07
C PHE A 5 -9.14 14.60 7.98
N TRP A 6 -10.16 15.46 8.02
CA TRP A 6 -10.41 16.49 7.01
C TRP A 6 -9.34 17.59 6.92
N LYS A 7 -8.45 17.68 7.92
CA LYS A 7 -7.37 18.69 8.00
C LYS A 7 -5.98 18.07 7.91
N CYS A 8 -5.88 16.77 7.61
CA CYS A 8 -4.59 16.09 7.58
C CYS A 8 -4.08 15.93 6.15
N SER A 9 -2.75 15.81 6.02
CA SER A 9 -2.09 15.60 4.72
C SER A 9 -2.55 14.33 4.00
N HIS A 10 -3.03 13.33 4.74
CA HIS A 10 -3.63 12.14 4.12
C HIS A 10 -4.84 12.52 3.28
N PHE A 11 -5.73 13.37 3.80
CA PHE A 11 -6.92 13.78 3.07
C PHE A 11 -6.56 14.71 1.91
N GLU A 12 -5.75 15.74 2.17
CA GLU A 12 -5.45 16.79 1.19
C GLU A 12 -4.62 16.31 -0.01
N GLN A 13 -3.66 15.39 0.21
CA GLN A 13 -2.68 15.01 -0.83
C GLN A 13 -2.86 13.60 -1.36
N TRP A 14 -3.42 12.69 -0.55
CA TRP A 14 -3.43 11.26 -0.87
C TRP A 14 -4.82 10.70 -1.16
N THR A 15 -5.86 11.54 -1.10
CA THR A 15 -7.19 11.22 -1.62
C THR A 15 -7.23 11.62 -3.10
N MET A 16 -6.85 10.68 -3.97
CA MET A 16 -6.77 10.94 -5.41
C MET A 16 -7.96 10.37 -6.17
N GLU A 17 -8.26 10.98 -7.32
CA GLU A 17 -9.30 10.51 -8.21
C GLU A 17 -8.87 9.23 -8.94
N LYS A 18 -9.83 8.38 -9.29
CA LYS A 18 -9.58 7.14 -10.05
C LYS A 18 -8.87 7.40 -11.38
N ALA A 19 -9.17 8.53 -12.04
CA ALA A 19 -8.55 8.89 -13.32
C ALA A 19 -7.04 9.13 -13.19
N ASP A 20 -6.62 9.87 -12.15
CA ASP A 20 -5.20 10.12 -11.89
C ASP A 20 -4.45 8.85 -11.52
N ILE A 21 -5.12 7.96 -10.79
CA ILE A 21 -4.58 6.63 -10.45
C ILE A 21 -4.34 5.80 -11.71
N LEU A 22 -5.26 5.85 -12.69
CA LEU A 22 -5.09 5.14 -13.95
C LEU A 22 -3.97 5.75 -14.80
N ARG A 23 -3.81 7.08 -14.77
CA ARG A 23 -2.72 7.77 -15.46
C ARG A 23 -1.35 7.35 -14.93
N GLY A 24 -1.18 7.32 -13.60
CA GLY A 24 0.07 6.86 -12.97
C GLY A 24 0.39 5.37 -13.26
N ARG A 25 -0.64 4.57 -13.55
CA ARG A 25 -0.50 3.14 -13.87
C ARG A 25 -0.34 2.86 -15.36
N ALA A 26 -0.47 3.86 -16.23
CA ALA A 26 -0.48 3.65 -17.67
C ALA A 26 0.83 3.03 -18.16
N GLU A 27 1.97 3.41 -17.57
CA GLU A 27 3.28 2.85 -17.92
C GLU A 27 3.41 1.36 -17.58
N ASP A 28 2.92 0.96 -16.40
CA ASP A 28 2.93 -0.43 -15.95
C ASP A 28 1.93 -1.29 -16.74
N LEU A 29 0.76 -0.74 -17.05
CA LEU A 29 -0.31 -1.43 -17.77
C LEU A 29 0.05 -1.68 -19.25
N ASN A 30 1.04 -0.98 -19.79
CA ASN A 30 1.61 -1.30 -21.10
C ASN A 30 2.43 -2.60 -21.08
N LYS A 31 2.94 -3.02 -19.91
CA LYS A 31 3.81 -4.21 -19.77
C LYS A 31 3.06 -5.39 -19.15
N PHE A 32 2.12 -5.11 -18.25
CA PHE A 32 1.34 -6.11 -17.53
C PHE A 32 -0.12 -5.98 -17.88
N SER A 33 -0.82 -7.11 -18.03
CA SER A 33 -2.28 -7.11 -18.08
C SER A 33 -2.87 -6.60 -16.76
N GLU A 34 -4.12 -6.13 -16.80
CA GLU A 34 -4.78 -5.63 -15.59
C GLU A 34 -4.88 -6.71 -14.49
N GLU A 35 -5.07 -7.98 -14.89
CA GLU A 35 -5.10 -9.11 -13.97
C GLU A 35 -3.74 -9.37 -13.30
N GLU A 36 -2.66 -9.35 -14.08
CA GLU A 36 -1.30 -9.57 -13.55
C GLU A 36 -0.91 -8.44 -12.60
N TYR A 37 -1.26 -7.21 -12.94
CA TYR A 37 -1.02 -6.05 -12.07
C TYR A 37 -1.81 -6.15 -10.77
N GLN A 38 -3.05 -6.66 -10.80
CA GLN A 38 -3.80 -6.96 -9.58
C GLN A 38 -3.13 -8.07 -8.76
N LYS A 39 -2.75 -9.18 -9.39
CA LYS A 39 -2.04 -10.29 -8.72
C LYS A 39 -0.74 -9.81 -8.06
N PHE A 40 0.02 -8.95 -8.74
CA PHE A 40 1.25 -8.35 -8.21
C PHE A 40 0.98 -7.54 -6.93
N LYS A 41 -0.08 -6.71 -6.93
CA LYS A 41 -0.47 -5.97 -5.71
C LYS A 41 -0.84 -6.89 -4.56
N TYR A 42 -1.63 -7.94 -4.82
CA TYR A 42 -2.00 -8.87 -3.76
C TYR A 42 -0.79 -9.62 -3.22
N PHE A 43 0.09 -10.06 -4.10
CA PHE A 43 1.35 -10.70 -3.74
C PHE A 43 2.20 -9.79 -2.85
N SER A 44 2.42 -8.54 -3.24
CA SER A 44 3.27 -7.63 -2.46
C SER A 44 2.70 -7.32 -1.07
N LEU A 45 1.38 -7.18 -0.94
CA LEU A 45 0.72 -7.02 0.36
C LEU A 45 0.81 -8.28 1.21
N ALA A 46 0.69 -9.46 0.61
CA ALA A 46 0.87 -10.72 1.31
C ALA A 46 2.31 -10.88 1.83
N VAL A 47 3.31 -10.49 1.04
CA VAL A 47 4.73 -10.49 1.46
C VAL A 47 4.95 -9.55 2.65
N LEU A 48 4.42 -8.33 2.62
CA LEU A 48 4.52 -7.41 3.75
C LEU A 48 3.87 -7.98 5.02
N GLN A 49 2.74 -8.67 4.86
CA GLN A 49 2.02 -9.32 5.95
C GLN A 49 2.82 -10.49 6.55
N THR A 50 3.38 -11.37 5.72
CA THR A 50 4.17 -12.51 6.19
C THR A 50 5.47 -12.06 6.86
N MET A 51 6.15 -11.05 6.29
CA MET A 51 7.34 -10.44 6.91
C MET A 51 7.03 -9.85 8.29
N ALA A 52 5.84 -9.24 8.46
CA ALA A 52 5.45 -8.65 9.73
C ALA A 52 5.01 -9.69 10.79
N GLN A 53 4.73 -10.93 10.38
CA GLN A 53 4.23 -12.02 11.23
C GLN A 53 5.23 -13.16 11.43
N ASP A 54 6.39 -13.14 10.76
CA ASP A 54 7.35 -14.24 10.80
C ASP A 54 7.84 -14.50 12.25
N PRO A 55 7.55 -15.68 12.81
CA PRO A 55 7.93 -16.04 14.17
C PRO A 55 9.45 -16.25 14.35
N ASN A 56 10.24 -16.37 13.28
CA ASN A 56 11.68 -16.66 13.36
C ASN A 56 12.56 -15.40 13.38
N THR A 57 11.99 -14.20 13.20
CA THR A 57 12.75 -12.96 13.39
C THR A 57 12.97 -12.78 14.88
N ALA A 58 14.24 -12.78 15.29
CA ALA A 58 14.77 -12.93 16.67
C ALA A 58 14.33 -11.87 17.71
N ASN A 59 13.28 -11.11 17.45
CA ASN A 59 12.68 -10.17 18.38
C ASN A 59 11.15 -10.33 18.31
N ASN A 60 10.58 -11.05 19.27
CA ASN A 60 9.17 -11.46 19.42
C ASN A 60 8.13 -10.31 19.49
N TYR A 61 8.31 -9.21 18.76
CA TYR A 61 7.32 -8.16 18.67
C TYR A 61 6.28 -8.54 17.61
N LYS A 62 5.16 -9.11 18.06
CA LYS A 62 3.94 -9.19 17.25
C LYS A 62 3.59 -7.77 16.79
N ILE A 63 3.88 -7.45 15.54
CA ILE A 63 3.64 -6.12 14.99
C ILE A 63 2.13 -5.87 15.00
N ARG A 64 1.70 -4.73 15.55
CA ARG A 64 0.29 -4.35 15.53
C ARG A 64 -0.16 -4.15 14.08
N MET A 65 -1.36 -4.61 13.75
CA MET A 65 -1.92 -4.48 12.39
C MET A 65 -1.97 -3.04 11.90
N GLN A 66 -2.07 -2.04 12.79
CA GLN A 66 -1.99 -0.62 12.41
C GLN A 66 -0.65 -0.25 11.74
N VAL A 67 0.46 -0.85 12.20
CA VAL A 67 1.79 -0.63 11.62
C VAL A 67 1.87 -1.28 10.25
N VAL A 68 1.38 -2.51 10.11
CA VAL A 68 1.34 -3.23 8.82
C VAL A 68 0.47 -2.47 7.82
N ALA A 69 -0.70 -2.01 8.24
CA ALA A 69 -1.60 -1.21 7.39
C ALA A 69 -0.94 0.10 6.92
N THR A 70 -0.18 0.76 7.79
CA THR A 70 0.56 1.98 7.43
C THR A 70 1.67 1.68 6.42
N ALA A 71 2.41 0.57 6.60
CA ALA A 71 3.42 0.13 5.64
C ALA A 71 2.81 -0.21 4.27
N CYS A 72 1.70 -0.94 4.24
CA CYS A 72 0.93 -1.23 3.03
C CYS A 72 0.44 0.05 2.33
N LEU A 73 0.06 1.08 3.09
CA LEU A 73 -0.34 2.37 2.54
C LEU A 73 0.85 3.07 1.86
N TYR A 74 2.02 3.10 2.51
CA TYR A 74 3.23 3.69 1.91
C TYR A 74 3.70 2.94 0.68
N PHE A 75 3.64 1.61 0.69
CA PHE A 75 3.90 0.79 -0.49
C PHE A 75 2.98 1.20 -1.65
N LYS A 76 1.66 1.25 -1.42
CA LYS A 76 0.70 1.63 -2.47
C LYS A 76 0.92 3.04 -3.00
N ARG A 77 1.34 3.98 -2.15
CA ARG A 77 1.63 5.36 -2.50
C ARG A 77 2.89 5.51 -3.34
N PHE A 78 3.91 4.70 -3.03
CA PHE A 78 5.16 4.68 -3.76
C PHE A 78 4.97 4.20 -5.20
N TYR A 79 4.28 3.07 -5.41
CA TYR A 79 4.02 2.54 -6.77
C TYR A 79 2.94 3.28 -7.58
N LEU A 80 2.43 4.39 -7.05
CA LEU A 80 1.44 5.20 -7.72
C LEU A 80 2.04 6.46 -8.35
N ARG A 81 3.29 6.77 -8.00
CA ARG A 81 4.02 7.96 -8.41
C ARG A 81 5.34 7.56 -9.04
#